data_AF-A0A966U7T1-F1
#
_entry.id   AF-A0A966U7T1-F1
#
_cell.length_a   1.000
_cell.length_b   1.000
_cell.length_c   1.000
_cell.angle_alpha   90.00
_cell.angle_beta   90.00
_cell.angle_gamma   90.00
#
_symmetry.space_group_name_H-M   'P 1'
#
loop_
_entity.id
_entity.type
_entity.pdbx_description
1 polymer ?
#
loop_
_entity_poly.entity_id
_entity_poly.type
_entity_poly.pdbx_seq_one_letter_code
_entity_poly.pdbx_strand_id
1 'polypeptide(L)'
;MDACDAWYGAIGRALHLEGRRPYERDTAIELLASIGQDASVWDAALGDPTTHDDVRADHEYAVNALAGFGVPILVAPGTRAIFGPVVLPPPMGQEALELWDITLRSAKFPGLYEMKRPKTPSDMQHIAEVFNPYLRGREWETIQKPAL
;
A
#
# COMPACT_ATOMS: atom_id res chain seq x y z
N MET A 1 -6.11 11.40 -12.39
CA MET A 1 -6.14 10.74 -11.06
C MET A 1 -6.98 9.48 -11.13
N ASP A 2 -8.16 9.51 -11.74
CA ASP A 2 -9.08 8.36 -11.84
C ASP A 2 -8.46 7.09 -12.44
N ALA A 3 -7.65 7.21 -13.51
CA ALA A 3 -6.96 6.06 -14.09
C ALA A 3 -5.91 5.44 -13.16
N CYS A 4 -5.16 6.26 -12.41
CA CYS A 4 -4.19 5.78 -11.42
C CYS A 4 -4.89 5.11 -10.24
N ASP A 5 -6.02 5.65 -9.78
CA ASP A 5 -6.84 5.05 -8.71
C ASP A 5 -7.41 3.69 -9.14
N ALA A 6 -8.03 3.64 -10.32
CA ALA A 6 -8.54 2.40 -10.89
C ALA A 6 -7.44 1.36 -11.11
N TRP A 7 -6.28 1.78 -11.62
CA TRP A 7 -5.11 0.91 -11.79
C TRP A 7 -4.60 0.37 -10.45
N TYR A 8 -4.44 1.24 -9.45
CA TYR A 8 -3.99 0.86 -8.11
C TYR A 8 -4.94 -0.16 -7.46
N GLY A 9 -6.26 0.07 -7.57
CA GLY A 9 -7.28 -0.87 -7.12
C GLY A 9 -7.22 -2.22 -7.85
N ALA A 10 -7.08 -2.20 -9.18
CA ALA A 10 -7.03 -3.42 -10.00
C ALA A 10 -5.79 -4.27 -9.67
N ILE A 11 -4.59 -3.68 -9.66
CA ILE A 11 -3.35 -4.41 -9.35
C ILE A 11 -3.30 -4.86 -7.89
N GLY A 12 -3.83 -4.04 -6.98
CA GLY A 12 -3.91 -4.37 -5.55
C GLY A 12 -4.78 -5.59 -5.32
N ARG A 13 -5.96 -5.64 -5.95
CA ARG A 13 -6.84 -6.81 -5.91
C ARG A 13 -6.16 -8.04 -6.52
N ALA A 14 -5.62 -7.91 -7.73
CA ALA A 14 -4.98 -9.01 -8.45
C ALA A 14 -3.86 -9.65 -7.62
N LEU A 15 -2.98 -8.82 -7.04
CA LEU A 15 -1.87 -9.29 -6.24
C LEU A 15 -2.30 -9.81 -4.85
N HIS A 16 -3.07 -9.01 -4.10
CA HIS A 16 -3.31 -9.30 -2.69
C HIS A 16 -4.44 -10.30 -2.44
N LEU A 17 -5.48 -10.31 -3.29
CA LEU A 17 -6.65 -11.18 -3.10
C LEU A 17 -6.60 -12.41 -4.00
N GLU A 18 -6.07 -12.26 -5.20
CA GLU A 18 -6.11 -13.31 -6.23
C GLU A 18 -4.76 -14.04 -6.39
N GLY A 19 -3.67 -13.48 -5.87
CA GLY A 19 -2.32 -14.04 -6.00
C GLY A 19 -1.77 -14.00 -7.43
N ARG A 20 -2.30 -13.10 -8.25
CA ARG A 20 -1.84 -12.83 -9.62
C ARG A 20 -0.66 -11.87 -9.61
N ARG A 21 0.04 -11.76 -10.74
CA ARG A 21 1.28 -10.99 -10.85
C ARG A 21 1.10 -9.79 -11.77
N PRO A 22 0.62 -8.64 -11.28
CA PRO A 22 0.34 -7.47 -12.11
C PRO A 22 1.59 -6.81 -12.71
N TYR A 23 2.78 -7.25 -12.29
CA TYR A 23 4.07 -6.82 -12.83
C TYR A 23 4.53 -7.66 -14.03
N GLU A 24 3.80 -8.73 -14.37
CA GLU A 24 3.99 -9.48 -15.62
C GLU A 24 3.12 -8.86 -16.74
N ARG A 25 3.70 -8.67 -17.92
CA ARG A 25 3.07 -7.93 -19.04
C ARG A 25 1.67 -8.44 -19.40
N ASP A 26 1.49 -9.76 -19.51
CA ASP A 26 0.21 -10.35 -19.92
C ASP A 26 -0.89 -10.07 -18.89
N THR A 27 -0.58 -10.22 -17.60
CA THR A 27 -1.50 -9.88 -16.51
C THR A 27 -1.78 -8.38 -16.49
N ALA A 28 -0.75 -7.54 -16.69
CA ALA A 28 -0.90 -6.10 -16.69
C ALA A 28 -1.84 -5.60 -17.79
N ILE A 29 -1.70 -6.14 -19.01
CA ILE A 29 -2.54 -5.79 -20.16
C ILE A 29 -4.01 -6.20 -19.91
N GLU A 30 -4.25 -7.39 -19.35
CA GLU A 30 -5.60 -7.81 -18.97
C GLU A 30 -6.23 -6.85 -17.95
N LEU A 31 -5.46 -6.46 -16.93
CA LEU A 31 -5.93 -5.54 -15.90
C LEU A 31 -6.18 -4.13 -16.46
N LEU A 32 -5.31 -3.63 -17.36
CA LEU A 32 -5.52 -2.35 -18.06
C LEU A 32 -6.82 -2.37 -18.85
N ALA A 33 -7.06 -3.45 -19.61
CA ALA A 33 -8.29 -3.62 -20.36
C ALA A 33 -9.52 -3.65 -19.43
N SER A 34 -9.43 -4.27 -18.26
CA SER A 34 -10.53 -4.34 -17.28
C SER A 34 -10.96 -2.96 -16.74
N ILE A 35 -10.06 -1.97 -16.77
CA ILE A 35 -10.33 -0.58 -16.37
C ILE A 35 -10.48 0.37 -17.58
N GLY A 36 -10.62 -0.17 -18.79
CA GLY A 36 -10.83 0.59 -20.03
C GLY A 36 -9.59 1.33 -20.55
N GLN A 37 -8.38 0.92 -20.14
CA GLN A 37 -7.12 1.46 -20.63
C GLN A 37 -6.54 0.62 -21.77
N ASP A 38 -5.81 1.27 -22.67
CA ASP A 38 -5.15 0.62 -23.80
C ASP A 38 -3.88 -0.11 -23.38
N ALA A 39 -3.57 -1.23 -24.03
CA ALA A 39 -2.37 -2.02 -23.76
C ALA A 39 -1.07 -1.23 -23.97
N SER A 40 -1.08 -0.23 -24.87
CA SER A 40 0.07 0.63 -25.15
C SER A 40 0.53 1.46 -23.94
N VAL A 41 -0.34 1.67 -22.94
CA VAL A 41 0.03 2.36 -21.69
C VAL A 41 1.17 1.63 -20.97
N TRP A 42 1.19 0.30 -21.00
CA TRP A 42 2.26 -0.49 -20.40
C TRP A 42 3.61 -0.21 -21.06
N ASP A 43 3.67 -0.32 -22.39
CA ASP A 43 4.90 -0.11 -23.14
C ASP A 43 5.34 1.36 -23.09
N ALA A 44 4.40 2.30 -23.06
CA ALA A 44 4.68 3.73 -22.89
C ALA A 44 5.30 4.03 -21.51
N ALA A 45 4.76 3.48 -20.43
CA ALA A 45 5.29 3.69 -19.07
C ALA A 45 6.71 3.12 -18.90
N LEU A 46 6.99 1.96 -19.49
CA LEU A 46 8.33 1.35 -19.47
C LEU A 46 9.33 2.04 -20.41
N GLY A 47 8.83 2.63 -21.50
CA GLY A 47 9.64 3.38 -22.45
C GLY A 47 9.99 4.80 -21.98
N ASP A 48 9.26 5.33 -20.98
CA ASP A 48 9.54 6.63 -20.39
C ASP A 48 10.62 6.53 -19.31
N PRO A 49 11.82 7.10 -19.52
CA PRO A 49 12.90 7.05 -18.55
C PRO A 49 12.56 7.78 -17.24
N THR A 50 11.61 8.73 -17.24
CA THR A 50 11.30 9.49 -16.02
C THR A 50 10.44 8.70 -15.03
N THR A 51 9.70 7.67 -15.48
CA THR A 51 8.83 6.86 -14.61
C THR A 51 9.58 6.30 -13.40
N HIS A 52 10.81 5.80 -13.60
CA HIS A 52 11.63 5.28 -12.51
C HIS A 52 12.17 6.37 -11.60
N ASP A 53 12.54 7.52 -12.16
CA ASP A 53 13.03 8.66 -11.41
C ASP A 53 11.92 9.26 -10.53
N ASP A 54 10.69 9.34 -11.04
CA ASP A 54 9.51 9.83 -10.31
C ASP A 54 9.18 8.90 -9.13
N VAL A 55 9.12 7.59 -9.34
CA VAL A 55 8.89 6.59 -8.27
C VAL A 55 9.98 6.68 -7.21
N ARG A 56 11.24 6.86 -7.63
CA ARG A 56 12.36 7.02 -6.71
C ARG A 56 12.24 8.32 -5.91
N ALA A 57 11.91 9.43 -6.56
CA ALA A 57 11.75 10.73 -5.91
C ALA A 57 10.63 10.70 -4.85
N ASP A 58 9.49 10.07 -5.16
CA ASP A 58 8.40 9.87 -4.20
C ASP A 58 8.83 9.03 -3.00
N HIS A 59 9.60 7.96 -3.23
CA HIS A 59 10.16 7.13 -2.17
C HIS A 59 11.15 7.92 -1.29
N GLU A 60 12.09 8.64 -1.91
CA GLU A 60 13.07 9.46 -1.19
C GLU A 60 12.39 10.57 -0.39
N TYR A 61 11.31 11.16 -0.90
CA TYR A 61 10.49 12.11 -0.16
C TYR A 61 9.84 11.45 1.07
N ALA A 62 9.22 10.27 0.90
CA ALA A 62 8.62 9.55 2.00
C ALA A 62 9.64 9.20 3.11
N VAL A 63 10.83 8.73 2.74
CA VAL A 63 11.88 8.38 3.70
C VAL A 63 12.45 9.62 4.39
N ASN A 64 12.87 10.63 3.62
CA ASN A 64 13.67 11.73 4.14
C ASN A 64 12.82 12.85 4.76
N ALA A 65 11.69 13.18 4.14
CA ALA A 65 10.84 14.29 4.59
C ALA A 65 9.75 13.84 5.56
N LEU A 66 9.22 12.61 5.39
CA LEU A 66 8.13 12.09 6.23
C LEU A 66 8.61 11.10 7.30
N ALA A 67 9.92 10.86 7.41
CA ALA A 67 10.52 9.86 8.30
C ALA A 67 9.92 8.46 8.09
N GLY A 68 9.61 8.12 6.84
CA GLY A 68 9.00 6.86 6.45
C GLY A 68 9.93 5.66 6.65
N PHE A 69 9.62 4.81 7.63
CA PHE A 69 10.34 3.56 7.89
C PHE A 69 9.55 2.30 7.53
N GLY A 70 8.33 2.45 7.01
CA GLY A 70 7.43 1.36 6.62
C GLY A 70 6.14 1.90 6.01
N VAL A 71 5.19 1.02 5.69
CA VAL A 71 3.87 1.38 5.12
C VAL A 71 2.72 0.88 6.01
N PRO A 72 1.56 1.56 5.98
CA PRO A 72 1.26 2.80 5.26
C PRO A 72 1.79 4.06 5.96
N ILE A 73 2.08 5.10 5.18
CA ILE A 73 2.35 6.46 5.65
C ILE A 73 1.24 7.35 5.13
N LEU A 74 0.58 8.08 6.02
CA LEU A 74 -0.50 8.99 5.68
C LEU A 74 -0.14 10.41 6.12
N VAL A 75 -0.46 11.39 5.29
CA VAL A 75 -0.29 12.81 5.59
C VAL A 75 -1.65 13.48 5.46
N ALA A 76 -2.24 13.86 6.59
CA ALA A 76 -3.47 14.63 6.61
C ALA A 76 -3.16 16.13 6.55
N PRO A 77 -4.05 16.96 5.99
CA PRO A 77 -3.84 18.40 5.95
C PRO A 77 -3.57 19.00 7.33
N GLY A 78 -2.44 19.71 7.46
CA GLY A 78 -2.05 20.37 8.70
C GLY A 78 -1.48 19.46 9.79
N THR A 79 -1.19 18.19 9.50
CA THR A 79 -0.59 17.26 10.46
C THR A 79 0.81 16.83 10.02
N ARG A 80 1.59 16.28 10.96
CA ARG A 80 2.78 15.49 10.60
C ARG A 80 2.35 14.18 9.95
N ALA A 81 3.28 13.53 9.25
CA ALA A 81 3.07 12.19 8.74
C ALA A 81 2.78 11.20 9.88
N ILE A 82 1.93 10.21 9.58
CA ILE A 82 1.51 9.16 10.52
C ILE A 82 1.86 7.82 9.88
N PHE A 83 2.48 6.94 10.67
CA PHE A 83 2.60 5.53 10.32
C PHE A 83 1.33 4.77 10.75
N GLY A 84 0.72 4.04 9.82
CA GLY A 84 -0.56 3.37 10.04
C GLY A 84 -1.78 4.17 9.53
N PRO A 85 -3.01 3.74 9.89
CA PRO A 85 -3.32 2.61 10.76
C PRO A 85 -2.95 1.27 10.11
N VAL A 86 -2.32 0.38 10.87
CA VAL A 86 -1.99 -0.98 10.42
C VAL A 86 -3.12 -1.91 10.86
N VAL A 87 -3.99 -2.30 9.92
CA VAL A 87 -5.20 -3.07 10.20
C VAL A 87 -5.40 -4.22 9.22
N LEU A 88 -5.97 -5.32 9.72
CA LEU A 88 -6.34 -6.49 8.93
C LEU A 88 -7.46 -7.26 9.66
N PRO A 89 -8.55 -7.66 8.97
CA PRO A 89 -8.97 -7.15 7.65
C PRO A 89 -9.26 -5.64 7.69
N PRO A 90 -9.30 -4.94 6.55
CA PRO A 90 -9.69 -3.53 6.53
C PRO A 90 -11.15 -3.39 6.98
N PRO A 91 -11.46 -2.46 7.91
CA PRO A 91 -12.84 -2.21 8.30
C PRO A 91 -13.64 -1.63 7.14
N MET A 92 -14.96 -1.82 7.17
CA MET A 92 -15.89 -1.33 6.14
C MET A 92 -17.00 -0.49 6.77
N GLY A 93 -17.66 0.34 5.96
CA GLY A 93 -18.80 1.13 6.41
C GLY A 93 -18.48 2.03 7.60
N GLN A 94 -19.29 1.94 8.65
CA GLN A 94 -19.17 2.80 9.83
C GLN A 94 -17.85 2.58 10.59
N GLU A 95 -17.38 1.33 10.67
CA GLU A 95 -16.11 1.02 11.36
C GLU A 95 -14.91 1.68 10.67
N ALA A 96 -14.96 1.81 9.33
CA ALA A 96 -13.91 2.50 8.58
C ALA A 96 -13.87 4.01 8.91
N LEU A 97 -15.05 4.62 9.06
CA LEU A 97 -15.17 6.03 9.45
C LEU A 97 -14.67 6.27 10.88
N GLU A 98 -14.96 5.35 11.79
CA GLU A 98 -14.48 5.42 13.17
C GLU A 98 -12.96 5.29 13.25
N LEU A 99 -12.36 4.33 12.54
CA LEU A 99 -10.91 4.19 12.47
C LEU A 99 -10.25 5.42 11.84
N TRP A 100 -10.89 6.02 10.83
CA TRP A 100 -10.41 7.25 10.21
C TRP A 100 -10.40 8.43 11.18
N ASP A 101 -11.47 8.61 11.97
CA ASP A 101 -11.54 9.65 12.99
C ASP A 101 -10.46 9.45 14.08
N ILE A 102 -10.23 8.22 14.53
CA ILE A 102 -9.14 7.89 15.46
C ILE A 102 -7.78 8.28 14.85
N THR A 103 -7.55 7.93 13.59
CA THR A 103 -6.30 8.23 12.85
C THR A 103 -6.06 9.74 12.74
N LEU A 104 -7.08 10.52 12.36
CA LEU A 104 -6.93 11.97 12.24
C LEU A 104 -6.81 12.66 13.61
N ARG A 105 -7.47 12.14 14.64
CA ARG A 105 -7.36 12.69 16.00
C ARG A 105 -6.00 12.41 16.62
N SER A 106 -5.44 11.22 16.42
CA SER A 106 -4.11 10.90 16.93
C SER A 106 -3.06 11.89 16.39
N ALA A 107 -3.18 12.27 15.12
CA ALA A 107 -2.36 13.26 14.44
C ALA A 107 -2.32 14.64 15.13
N LYS A 108 -3.34 15.00 15.91
CA LYS A 108 -3.46 16.30 16.60
C LYS A 108 -2.65 16.38 17.89
N PHE A 109 -2.10 15.27 18.39
CA PHE A 109 -1.35 15.22 19.64
C PHE A 109 0.16 15.14 19.34
N PRO A 110 0.93 16.24 19.44
CA PRO A 110 2.34 16.24 19.02
C PRO A 110 3.26 15.32 19.82
N GLY A 111 2.84 14.90 21.02
CA GLY A 111 3.57 13.98 21.89
C GLY A 111 3.08 12.53 21.82
N LEU A 112 2.15 12.20 20.92
CA LEU A 112 1.70 10.83 20.70
C LEU A 112 2.57 10.18 19.63
N TYR A 113 3.36 9.18 20.03
CA TYR A 113 4.33 8.53 19.14
C TYR A 113 3.92 7.13 18.71
N GLU A 114 3.30 6.33 19.59
CA GLU A 114 2.87 4.98 19.24
C GLU A 114 1.64 4.56 20.07
N MET A 115 0.66 3.97 19.39
CA MET A 115 -0.40 3.16 20.00
C MET A 115 -0.46 1.84 19.25
N LYS A 116 -0.25 0.73 19.97
CA LYS A 116 -0.13 -0.58 19.36
C LYS A 116 -0.73 -1.66 20.23
N ARG A 117 -1.47 -2.57 19.61
CA ARG A 117 -1.82 -3.85 20.21
C ARG A 117 -0.71 -4.87 19.89
N PRO A 118 -0.15 -5.57 20.89
CA PRO A 118 0.72 -6.70 20.65
C PRO A 118 -0.02 -7.79 19.86
N LYS A 119 0.59 -8.33 18.82
CA LYS A 119 0.04 -9.46 18.08
C LYS A 119 0.25 -10.75 18.88
N THR A 120 -0.79 -11.56 18.96
CA THR A 120 -0.77 -12.91 19.53
C THR A 120 -0.38 -13.96 18.47
N PRO A 121 -0.04 -15.20 18.86
CA PRO A 121 0.16 -16.28 17.90
C PRO A 121 -1.06 -16.51 16.98
N SER A 122 -2.28 -16.36 17.51
CA SER A 122 -3.51 -16.47 16.73
C SER A 122 -3.64 -15.35 15.69
N ASP A 123 -3.27 -14.11 16.05
CA ASP A 123 -3.26 -13.00 15.10
C ASP A 123 -2.26 -13.26 13.97
N MET A 124 -1.09 -13.80 14.30
CA MET A 124 -0.07 -14.15 13.30
C MET A 124 -0.55 -15.23 12.33
N GLN A 125 -1.23 -16.24 12.84
CA GLN A 125 -1.84 -17.28 12.00
C GLN A 125 -2.90 -16.67 11.07
N HIS A 126 -3.81 -15.84 11.60
CA HIS A 126 -4.84 -15.18 10.80
C HIS A 126 -4.23 -14.27 9.72
N ILE A 127 -3.20 -13.49 10.05
CA ILE A 127 -2.46 -12.66 9.08
C ILE A 127 -1.87 -13.53 7.96
N ALA A 128 -1.23 -14.65 8.30
CA ALA A 128 -0.65 -15.54 7.31
C ALA A 128 -1.71 -16.15 6.38
N GLU A 129 -2.87 -16.54 6.92
CA GLU A 129 -3.99 -17.07 6.15
C GLU A 129 -4.55 -16.04 5.18
N VAL A 130 -4.81 -14.81 5.64
CA VAL A 130 -5.34 -13.72 4.80
C VAL A 130 -4.35 -13.31 3.71
N PHE A 131 -3.06 -13.24 4.01
CA PHE A 131 -2.03 -12.87 3.03
C PHE A 131 -1.54 -14.04 2.17
N ASN A 132 -2.06 -15.26 2.35
CA ASN A 132 -1.59 -16.43 1.61
C ASN A 132 -1.66 -16.26 0.07
N PRO A 133 -2.70 -15.64 -0.55
CA PRO A 133 -2.68 -15.36 -1.99
C PRO A 133 -1.49 -14.48 -2.40
N TYR A 134 -1.27 -13.37 -1.70
CA TYR A 134 -0.12 -12.48 -1.91
C TYR A 134 1.22 -13.21 -1.77
N LEU A 135 1.38 -13.99 -0.70
CA LEU A 135 2.63 -14.70 -0.39
C LEU A 135 2.99 -15.73 -1.46
N ARG A 136 1.98 -16.37 -2.09
CA ARG A 136 2.18 -17.31 -3.20
C ARG A 136 2.39 -16.61 -4.54
N GLY A 137 1.76 -15.45 -4.74
CA GLY A 137 1.81 -14.71 -6.00
C GLY A 137 3.12 -13.97 -6.23
N ARG A 138 3.70 -13.38 -5.18
CA ARG A 138 4.92 -12.57 -5.26
C ARG A 138 6.16 -13.41 -5.58
N GLU A 139 7.13 -12.80 -6.26
CA GLU A 139 8.43 -13.42 -6.55
C GLU A 139 9.60 -12.81 -5.79
N TRP A 140 9.37 -11.73 -5.04
CA TRP A 140 10.41 -11.10 -4.22
C TRP A 140 10.41 -11.63 -2.79
N GLU A 141 11.61 -11.71 -2.23
CA GLU A 141 11.81 -11.95 -0.81
C GLU A 141 11.58 -10.67 -0.01
N THR A 142 10.82 -10.77 1.09
CA THR A 142 10.70 -9.66 2.03
C THR A 142 11.92 -9.62 2.92
N ILE A 143 12.73 -8.57 2.77
CA ILE A 143 13.83 -8.28 3.69
C ILE A 143 13.29 -7.36 4.78
N GLN A 144 13.05 -7.93 5.96
CA GLN A 144 12.74 -7.13 7.14
C GLN A 144 14.05 -6.69 7.80
N LYS A 145 14.43 -5.42 7.60
CA LYS A 145 15.53 -4.82 8.37
C LYS A 145 15.04 -4.57 9.80
N PRO A 146 15.82 -4.92 10.84
CA PRO A 146 15.50 -4.54 12.20
C PRO A 146 15.33 -3.02 12.27
N ALA A 147 14.27 -2.56 12.93
CA ALA A 147 14.20 -1.17 13.33
C ALA A 147 15.36 -0.91 14.31
N LEU A 148 16.08 0.19 14.10
CA LEU A 148 17.16 0.65 14.99
C LEU A 148 16.64 0.94 16.39
#